data_AF-A0A3D0SZR2-F1
#
_entry.id   AF-A0A3D0SZR2-F1
#
_cell.length_a   1.000
_cell.length_b   1.000
_cell.length_c   1.000
_cell.angle_alpha   90.00
_cell.angle_beta   90.00
_cell.angle_gamma   90.00
#
_symmetry.space_group_name_H-M   'P 1'
#
loop_
_entity.id
_entity.type
_entity.pdbx_description
1 polymer ?
#
loop_
_entity_poly.entity_id
_entity_poly.type
_entity_poly.pdbx_seq_one_letter_code
_entity_poly.pdbx_strand_id
1 'polypeptide(L)' 'SEDFVACVDRALASSGLAPQRLHLEVTESIFADDMAVLTANISALKARRVKVAIDDFGTGFSSLNLL' A
#
# COMPACT_ATOMS: atom_id res chain seq x y z
N SER A 1 -7.93 -1.78 7.50
CA SER A 1 -9.38 -1.53 7.38
C SER A 1 -9.70 -1.13 5.95
N GLU A 2 -10.90 -1.45 5.48
CA GLU A 2 -11.40 -1.10 4.13
C GLU A 2 -11.38 0.42 3.87
N ASP A 3 -11.32 1.24 4.92
CA ASP A 3 -11.35 2.71 4.85
C ASP A 3 -10.15 3.30 4.13
N PHE A 4 -8.96 2.70 4.25
CA PHE A 4 -7.75 3.27 3.63
C PHE A 4 -7.81 3.17 2.11
N VAL A 5 -8.15 1.99 1.59
CA VAL A 5 -8.28 1.77 0.14
C VAL A 5 -9.40 2.65 -0.43
N ALA A 6 -10.54 2.74 0.26
CA ALA A 6 -11.63 3.62 -0.13
C ALA A 6 -11.23 5.12 -0.11
N CYS A 7 -10.35 5.53 0.80
CA CYS A 7 -9.80 6.88 0.82
C CYS A 7 -8.96 7.16 -0.43
N VAL A 8 -8.07 6.24 -0.80
CA VAL A 8 -7.26 6.37 -2.01
C VAL A 8 -8.13 6.42 -3.26
N ASP A 9 -9.16 5.56 -3.36
CA ASP A 9 -10.10 5.56 -4.48
C ASP A 9 -10.81 6.91 -4.63
N ARG A 10 -11.27 7.49 -3.52
CA ARG A 10 -11.88 8.83 -3.53
C ARG A 10 -10.90 9.92 -3.95
N ALA A 11 -9.64 9.85 -3.50
CA ALA A 11 -8.61 10.81 -3.86
C ALA A 11 -8.24 10.74 -5.36
N LEU A 12 -8.15 9.53 -5.91
CA LEU A 12 -7.93 9.33 -7.35
C LEU A 12 -9.10 9.86 -8.17
N ALA A 13 -10.34 9.55 -7.75
CA ALA A 13 -11.54 10.03 -8.42
C ALA A 13 -11.68 11.56 -8.38
N SER A 14 -11.39 12.20 -7.24
CA SER A 14 -11.52 13.65 -7.10
C SER A 14 -10.42 14.43 -7.81
N SER A 15 -9.20 13.87 -7.90
CA SER A 15 -8.07 14.52 -8.57
C SER A 15 -8.01 14.27 -10.08
N GLY A 16 -8.67 13.21 -10.58
CA GLY A 16 -8.51 12.74 -11.95
C GLY A 16 -7.10 12.18 -12.24
N LEU A 17 -6.30 11.93 -11.20
CA LEU A 17 -4.96 11.38 -11.35
C LEU A 17 -5.04 9.92 -11.83
N ALA A 18 -4.31 9.60 -12.89
CA ALA A 18 -4.15 8.21 -13.31
C ALA A 18 -3.47 7.40 -12.19
N PRO A 19 -4.02 6.24 -11.77
CA PRO A 19 -3.50 5.48 -10.62
C PRO A 19 -2.01 5.13 -10.69
N GLN A 20 -1.47 4.92 -11.90
CA GLN A 20 -0.07 4.57 -12.13
C GLN A 20 0.91 5.71 -11.79
N ARG A 21 0.39 6.93 -11.65
CA ARG A 21 1.14 8.13 -11.26
C ARG A 21 1.13 8.35 -9.76
N LEU A 22 0.29 7.64 -9.00
CA LEU A 22 0.28 7.68 -7.55
C LEU A 22 1.32 6.68 -7.01
N HIS A 23 2.29 7.22 -6.27
CA HIS A 23 3.20 6.45 -5.43
C HIS A 23 2.77 6.63 -3.97
N LEU A 24 2.55 5.52 -3.28
CA LEU A 24 2.31 5.48 -1.85
C LEU A 24 3.48 4.77 -1.17
N GLU A 25 3.99 5.39 -0.12
CA GLU A 25 5.04 4.85 0.72
C GLU A 25 4.45 4.49 2.08
N VAL A 26 4.72 3.27 2.53
CA VAL A 26 4.20 2.75 3.79
C VAL A 26 5.37 2.38 4.69
N THR A 27 5.39 2.93 5.90
CA THR A 27 6.37 2.58 6.92
C THR A 27 5.89 1.35 7.70
N GLU A 28 6.82 0.50 8.12
CA GLU A 28 6.51 -0.74 8.86
C GLU A 28 5.84 -0.45 10.21
N SER A 29 6.25 0.64 10.85
CA SER A 29 5.82 1.07 12.19
C SER A 29 4.32 1.34 12.31
N ILE A 30 3.60 1.64 11.22
CA ILE A 30 2.15 1.89 11.26
C ILE A 30 1.37 0.57 11.32
N PHE A 31 1.96 -0.56 10.92
CA PHE A 31 1.24 -1.82 10.72
C PHE A 31 1.88 -3.02 11.42
N ALA A 32 2.88 -2.82 12.28
CA ALA A 32 3.54 -3.88 13.06
C ALA A 32 2.56 -4.77 13.84
N ASP A 33 1.39 -4.24 14.24
CA ASP A 33 0.34 -5.01 14.94
C ASP A 33 -0.52 -5.88 14.01
N ASP A 34 -0.58 -5.63 12.70
CA ASP A 34 -1.44 -6.40 11.77
C ASP A 34 -0.90 -6.44 10.33
N MET A 35 0.13 -7.27 10.13
CA MET A 35 0.73 -7.56 8.82
C MET A 35 -0.27 -8.13 7.79
N ALA A 36 -1.32 -8.82 8.25
CA ALA A 36 -2.33 -9.37 7.35
C ALA A 36 -3.17 -8.26 6.71
N VAL A 37 -3.58 -7.28 7.51
CA VAL A 37 -4.29 -6.08 7.02
C VAL A 37 -3.41 -5.26 6.06
N LEU A 38 -2.12 -5.10 6.37
CA LEU A 38 -1.19 -4.42 5.47
C LEU A 38 -1.12 -5.11 4.10
N THR A 39 -0.92 -6.44 4.11
CA THR A 39 -0.80 -7.23 2.88
C THR A 39 -2.06 -7.17 2.03
N ALA A 40 -3.24 -7.23 2.67
CA ALA A 40 -4.52 -7.09 2.00
C ALA A 40 -4.68 -5.70 1.34
N ASN A 41 -4.33 -4.63 2.06
CA ASN A 41 -4.39 -3.27 1.55
C ASN A 41 -3.42 -3.03 0.38
N ILE A 42 -2.16 -3.48 0.50
CA ILE A 42 -1.17 -3.36 -0.57
C ILE A 42 -1.65 -4.10 -1.82
N SER A 43 -2.18 -5.32 -1.65
CA SER A 43 -2.71 -6.11 -2.76
C SER A 43 -3.88 -5.39 -3.45
N ALA A 44 -4.80 -4.81 -2.67
CA ALA A 44 -5.91 -4.03 -3.18
C ALA A 44 -5.46 -2.78 -3.95
N LEU A 45 -4.43 -2.08 -3.48
CA LEU A 45 -3.87 -0.90 -4.16
C LEU A 45 -3.12 -1.29 -5.44
N LYS A 46 -2.32 -2.36 -5.41
CA LYS A 46 -1.64 -2.89 -6.61
C LYS A 46 -2.64 -3.33 -7.69
N ALA A 47 -3.78 -3.91 -7.33
CA ALA A 47 -4.85 -4.26 -8.28
C ALA A 47 -5.42 -3.04 -9.01
N ARG A 48 -5.39 -1.86 -8.37
CA ARG A 48 -5.75 -0.56 -8.98
C ARG A 48 -4.62 0.06 -9.80
N ARG A 49 -3.48 -0.63 -9.92
CA ARG A 49 -2.24 -0.16 -10.55
C ARG A 49 -1.61 1.05 -9.85
N VAL A 50 -1.94 1.25 -8.57
CA VAL A 50 -1.22 2.19 -7.70
C VAL A 50 0.12 1.55 -7.35
N LYS A 51 1.18 2.36 -7.37
CA LYS A 51 2.51 1.88 -7.00
C LYS A 51 2.71 2.07 -5.50
N VAL A 52 3.15 1.01 -4.83
CA VAL A 52 3.33 1.00 -3.37
C VAL A 52 4.75 0.57 -3.03
N ALA A 53 5.43 1.35 -2.19
CA ALA A 53 6.75 1.06 -1.63
C ALA A 53 6.64 0.87 -0.10
N ILE A 54 7.54 0.06 0.45
CA ILE A 54 7.66 -0.17 1.91
C ILE A 54 9.05 0.34 2.31
N ASP A 55 9.12 1.36 3.18
CA ASP A 55 10.34 2.19 3.34
C ASP A 55 11.32 1.71 4.44
N ASP A 56 10.93 0.80 5.34
CA ASP A 56 11.78 0.44 6.51
C ASP A 56 12.32 -1.01 6.50
N PHE A 57 12.68 -1.58 5.35
CA PHE A 57 13.17 -2.97 5.28
C PHE A 57 14.59 -3.16 5.85
N GLY A 58 14.76 -3.01 7.16
CA GLY A 58 16.04 -2.95 7.87
C GLY A 58 16.30 -4.04 8.90
N THR A 59 15.32 -4.83 9.36
CA THR A 59 15.58 -5.90 10.34
C THR A 59 14.75 -7.17 10.14
N GLY A 60 15.28 -8.12 9.36
CA GLY A 60 15.26 -9.53 9.80
C GLY A 60 14.25 -10.51 9.20
N PHE A 61 13.18 -10.11 8.52
CA PHE A 61 12.29 -11.08 7.86
C PHE A 61 11.88 -10.68 6.45
N SER A 62 12.52 -11.35 5.48
CA SER A 62 11.96 -11.67 4.16
C SER A 62 12.00 -10.60 3.06
N SER A 63 13.22 -10.23 2.68
CA SER A 63 13.51 -9.91 1.28
C SER A 63 12.97 -11.07 0.41
N LEU A 64 12.22 -10.76 -0.65
CA LEU A 64 11.88 -11.68 -1.76
C LEU A 64 10.79 -12.74 -1.54
N ASN A 65 9.56 -12.38 -1.15
CA ASN A 65 8.45 -13.34 -1.32
C ASN A 65 7.10 -12.76 -1.75
N LEU A 66 7.11 -11.63 -2.48
CA LEU A 66 5.88 -11.07 -3.06
C LEU A 66 6.10 -10.57 -4.50
N LEU A 67 6.66 -11.44 -5.34
CA LEU A 67 6.73 -11.31 -6.79
C LEU A 67 5.92 -12.44 -7.44
#